data_AF-A0A1X7VI22-F1
#
_entry.id   AF-A0A1X7VI22-F1
#
_cell.length_a   1.000
_cell.length_b   1.000
_cell.length_c   1.000
_cell.angle_alpha   90.00
_cell.angle_beta   90.00
_cell.angle_gamma   90.00
#
_symmetry.space_group_name_H-M   'P 1'
#
loop_
_entity.id
_entity.type
_entity.pdbx_description
1 polymer ?
#
loop_
_entity_poly.entity_id
_entity_poly.type
_entity_poly.pdbx_seq_one_letter_code
_entity_poly.pdbx_strand_id
1 'polypeptide(L)'
;MSPESIICNVQYRNMVLSPVYQKNLVAFVVYKAHCVRKWSDSFSVAYSQLEGIRSFIAPSVNVTALTATATNVTYESVCQHLS
;
A
#
# COMPACT_ATOMS: atom_id res chain seq x y z
N MET A 1 5.94 -6.31 5.45
CA MET A 1 5.60 -7.19 4.30
C MET A 1 5.83 -6.40 3.02
N SER A 2 6.40 -7.00 1.99
CA SER A 2 6.45 -6.34 0.67
C SER A 2 5.06 -6.38 0.01
N PRO A 3 4.73 -5.47 -0.93
CA PRO A 3 3.47 -5.53 -1.66
C PRO A 3 3.27 -6.85 -2.41
N GLU A 4 4.33 -7.39 -3.02
CA GLU A 4 4.33 -8.69 -3.70
C GLU A 4 3.94 -9.82 -2.75
N SER A 5 4.37 -9.75 -1.49
CA SER A 5 4.05 -10.79 -0.49
C SER A 5 2.54 -10.86 -0.24
N ILE A 6 1.83 -9.73 -0.25
CA ILE A 6 0.37 -9.70 -0.04
C ILE A 6 -0.38 -10.07 -1.32
N ILE A 7 0.15 -9.64 -2.47
CA ILE A 7 -0.49 -9.86 -3.77
C ILE A 7 -0.28 -11.30 -4.25
N CYS A 8 0.94 -11.82 -4.25
CA CYS A 8 1.26 -13.10 -4.89
C CYS A 8 1.07 -14.31 -3.95
N ASN A 9 0.99 -14.10 -2.63
CA ASN A 9 0.83 -15.19 -1.67
C ASN A 9 -0.57 -15.20 -1.06
N VAL A 10 -1.34 -16.23 -1.41
CA VAL A 10 -2.71 -16.44 -0.91
C VAL A 10 -2.79 -16.54 0.62
N GLN A 11 -1.78 -17.09 1.28
CA GLN A 11 -1.77 -17.21 2.75
C GLN A 11 -1.75 -15.82 3.40
N TYR A 12 -0.86 -14.93 2.93
CA TYR A 12 -0.79 -13.55 3.44
C TYR A 12 -2.02 -12.74 3.05
N ARG A 13 -2.54 -12.93 1.84
CA ARG A 13 -3.79 -12.28 1.43
C ARG A 13 -4.96 -12.69 2.34
N ASN A 14 -5.12 -13.98 2.61
CA ASN A 14 -6.17 -14.50 3.49
C ASN A 14 -5.99 -14.05 4.94
N MET A 15 -4.75 -13.93 5.41
CA MET A 15 -4.46 -13.35 6.72
C MET A 15 -4.97 -11.91 6.79
N VAL A 16 -4.63 -11.06 5.82
CA VAL A 16 -5.08 -9.66 5.78
C VAL A 16 -6.61 -9.57 5.71
N LEU A 17 -7.26 -10.44 4.95
CA LEU A 17 -8.72 -10.49 4.82
C LEU A 17 -9.44 -11.13 6.02
N SER A 18 -8.71 -11.77 6.93
CA SER A 18 -9.34 -12.50 8.04
C SER A 18 -10.07 -11.53 8.99
N PRO A 19 -11.23 -11.91 9.57
CA PRO A 19 -11.96 -11.06 10.50
C PRO A 19 -11.12 -10.64 11.72
N VAL A 20 -10.27 -11.55 12.19
CA VAL A 20 -9.37 -11.29 13.33
C VAL A 20 -8.36 -10.22 12.98
N TYR A 21 -7.73 -10.28 11.80
CA TYR A 21 -6.76 -9.27 11.39
C TYR A 21 -7.44 -7.92 11.16
N GLN A 22 -8.55 -7.90 10.42
CA GLN A 22 -9.32 -6.68 10.14
C GLN A 22 -9.78 -5.96 11.42
N LYS A 23 -10.28 -6.70 12.41
CA LYS A 23 -10.74 -6.14 13.69
C LYS A 23 -9.62 -5.47 14.49
N ASN A 24 -8.38 -5.96 14.35
CA ASN A 24 -7.24 -5.48 15.13
C ASN A 24 -6.29 -4.57 14.33
N LEU A 25 -6.58 -4.34 13.05
CA LEU A 25 -5.76 -3.49 12.20
C LEU A 25 -6.03 -2.01 12.51
N VAL A 26 -5.02 -1.30 13.01
CA VAL A 26 -5.15 0.11 13.44
C VAL A 26 -4.54 1.11 12.45
N ALA A 27 -3.57 0.66 11.63
CA ALA A 27 -2.92 1.51 10.65
C ALA A 27 -2.39 0.69 9.45
N PHE A 28 -2.36 1.32 8.29
CA PHE A 28 -1.71 0.85 7.07
C PHE A 28 -0.56 1.80 6.74
N VAL A 29 0.67 1.31 6.87
CA VAL A 29 1.88 2.12 6.70
C VAL A 29 2.61 1.72 5.44
N VAL A 30 2.79 2.67 4.51
CA VAL A 30 3.49 2.45 3.24
C VAL A 30 4.84 3.16 3.26
N TYR A 31 5.91 2.39 3.31
CA TYR A 31 7.27 2.89 3.19
C TYR A 31 7.70 2.98 1.72
N LYS A 32 8.51 4.00 1.40
CA LYS A 32 8.90 4.37 0.03
C LYS A 32 7.67 4.65 -0.84
N ALA A 33 6.73 5.44 -0.34
CA ALA A 33 5.49 5.77 -1.04
C ALA A 33 5.70 6.47 -2.40
N HIS A 34 6.87 7.08 -2.65
CA HIS A 34 7.19 7.57 -4.00
C HIS A 34 7.17 6.45 -5.06
N CYS A 35 7.33 5.19 -4.64
CA CYS A 35 7.19 4.01 -5.48
C CYS A 35 5.75 3.73 -5.91
N VAL A 36 4.76 4.59 -5.69
CA VAL A 36 3.43 4.46 -6.32
C VAL A 36 3.48 4.88 -7.79
N ARG A 37 4.37 5.81 -8.16
CA ARG A 37 4.56 6.31 -9.52
C ARG A 37 5.84 5.76 -10.14
N LYS A 38 5.74 5.09 -11.30
CA LYS A 38 6.93 4.58 -12.04
C LYS A 38 7.92 5.72 -12.28
N TRP A 39 9.10 5.61 -11.67
CA TRP A 39 10.17 6.61 -11.83
C TRP A 39 11.33 6.09 -12.70
N SER A 40 11.45 4.76 -12.89
CA SER A 40 12.45 4.11 -13.75
C SER A 40 12.00 2.70 -14.15
N ASP A 41 12.73 2.03 -15.05
CA ASP A 41 12.43 0.65 -15.48
C ASP A 41 12.66 -0.41 -14.40
N SER A 42 13.40 -0.09 -13.33
CA SER A 42 13.68 -0.97 -12.19
C SER A 42 12.58 -0.94 -11.10
N PHE A 43 11.37 -0.55 -11.47
CA PHE A 43 10.31 -0.25 -10.53
C PHE A 43 9.46 -1.49 -10.18
N SER A 44 9.18 -1.68 -8.88
CA SER A 44 8.29 -2.75 -8.46
C SER A 44 6.87 -2.48 -8.95
N VAL A 45 6.41 -3.32 -9.88
CA VAL A 45 5.04 -3.33 -10.38
C VAL A 45 4.02 -3.57 -9.26
N ALA A 46 4.42 -4.19 -8.14
CA ALA A 46 3.50 -4.46 -7.05
C ALA A 46 3.09 -3.19 -6.29
N TYR A 47 3.88 -2.12 -6.32
CA TYR A 47 3.47 -0.85 -5.73
C TYR A 47 2.37 -0.15 -6.53
N SER A 48 2.27 -0.38 -7.85
CA SER A 48 1.13 0.13 -8.64
C SER A 48 -0.18 -0.59 -8.33
N GLN A 49 -0.13 -1.67 -7.55
CA GLN A 49 -1.30 -2.43 -7.08
C GLN A 49 -1.62 -2.13 -5.60
N LEU A 50 -1.02 -1.08 -5.02
CA LEU A 50 -1.31 -0.68 -3.64
C LEU A 50 -2.78 -0.30 -3.42
N GLU A 51 -3.46 0.23 -4.43
CA GLU A 51 -4.92 0.44 -4.41
C GLU A 51 -5.68 -0.85 -4.12
N GLY A 52 -5.23 -1.97 -4.72
CA GLY A 52 -5.79 -3.29 -4.47
C GLY A 52 -5.61 -3.72 -3.01
N ILE A 53 -4.42 -3.51 -2.45
CA ILE A 53 -4.18 -3.79 -1.03
C ILE A 53 -5.01 -2.87 -0.13
N ARG A 54 -5.11 -1.57 -0.46
CA ARG A 54 -5.92 -0.59 0.27
C ARG A 54 -7.40 -0.97 0.28
N SER A 55 -7.92 -1.52 -0.82
CA SER A 55 -9.31 -1.98 -0.93
C SER A 55 -9.66 -3.14 0.01
N PHE A 56 -8.66 -3.92 0.46
CA PHE A 56 -8.87 -4.97 1.46
C PHE A 56 -8.95 -4.43 2.88
N ILE A 57 -8.59 -3.17 3.11
CA ILE A 57 -8.46 -2.58 4.44
C ILE A 57 -9.65 -1.65 4.69
N ALA A 58 -10.26 -1.77 5.87
CA ALA A 58 -11.41 -0.94 6.23
C ALA A 58 -11.10 0.58 6.06
N PRO A 59 -12.05 1.40 5.58
CA PRO A 59 -11.84 2.83 5.39
C PRO A 59 -11.46 3.59 6.67
N SER A 60 -11.87 3.08 7.84
CA SER A 60 -11.56 3.65 9.16
C SER A 60 -10.11 3.47 9.61
N VAL A 61 -9.33 2.61 8.94
CA VAL A 61 -7.92 2.38 9.29
C VAL A 61 -7.08 3.54 8.78
N ASN A 62 -6.26 4.11 9.68
CA ASN A 62 -5.39 5.23 9.33
C ASN A 62 -4.32 4.81 8.32
N VAL A 63 -4.10 5.63 7.29
CA VAL A 63 -3.03 5.40 6.31
C VAL A 63 -1.88 6.37 6.56
N THR A 64 -0.65 5.87 6.60
CA THR A 64 0.55 6.70 6.71
C THR A 64 1.54 6.34 5.61
N ALA A 65 1.81 7.30 4.73
CA ALA A 65 2.74 7.14 3.61
C ALA A 65 4.06 7.88 3.91
N LEU A 66 5.19 7.17 3.84
CA LEU A 66 6.51 7.73 4.14
C LEU A 66 7.43 7.64 2.91
N THR A 67 8.14 8.73 2.63
CA THR A 67 9.16 8.77 1.58
C THR A 67 10.21 9.83 1.88
N ALA A 68 11.46 9.59 1.48
CA ALA A 68 12.55 10.56 1.57
C ALA A 68 12.60 11.53 0.36
N THR A 69 11.96 11.17 -0.75
CA THR A 69 12.11 11.85 -2.05
C THR A 69 10.75 12.36 -2.57
N ALA A 70 10.01 13.10 -1.74
CA ALA A 70 8.72 13.66 -2.13
C ALA A 70 8.88 14.85 -3.09
N THR A 71 8.12 14.84 -4.18
CA THR A 71 7.81 16.03 -4.99
C THR A 71 6.30 16.29 -4.90
N ASN A 72 5.82 17.49 -5.26
CA ASN A 72 4.37 17.77 -5.28
C ASN A 72 3.60 16.75 -6.13
N VAL A 73 4.16 16.40 -7.28
CA VAL A 73 3.59 15.41 -8.21
C VAL A 73 3.54 14.01 -7.57
N THR A 74 4.59 13.63 -6.84
CA THR A 74 4.60 12.36 -6.11
C THR A 74 3.58 12.37 -4.97
N TYR A 75 3.45 13.49 -4.26
CA TYR A 75 2.48 13.65 -3.17
C TYR A 75 1.04 13.49 -3.69
N GLU A 76 0.67 14.20 -4.75
CA GLU A 76 -0.65 14.09 -5.38
C GLU A 76 -0.95 12.65 -5.81
N SER A 77 0.03 11.99 -6.45
CA SER A 77 -0.10 10.59 -6.85
C SER A 77 -0.29 9.66 -5.65
N VAL A 78 0.46 9.85 -4.56
CA VAL A 78 0.31 9.03 -3.34
C VAL A 78 -1.07 9.24 -2.72
N CYS A 79 -1.54 10.48 -2.63
CA CYS A 79 -2.89 10.78 -2.17
C CYS A 79 -3.94 10.10 -3.06
N GLN A 80 -3.83 10.20 -4.38
CA GLN A 80 -4.80 9.60 -5.29
C GLN A 80 -4.97 8.07 -5.10
N HIS A 81 -3.88 7.35 -4.83
CA HIS A 81 -3.89 5.88 -4.76
C HIS A 81 -4.10 5.32 -3.34
N LEU A 82 -3.92 6.12 -2.29
CA LEU A 82 -3.96 5.65 -0.89
C LEU A 82 -5.05 6.30 -0.04
N SER A 83 -5.77 7.30 -0.55
CA SER A 83 -6.91 7.92 0.15
C SER A 83 -8.05 6.91 0.36
#